data_AF-A0A2M8DYA6-F1
#
_entry.id   AF-A0A2M8DYA6-F1
#
_cell.length_a   1.000
_cell.length_b   1.000
_cell.length_c   1.000
_cell.angle_alpha   90.00
_cell.angle_beta   90.00
_cell.angle_gamma   90.00
#
_symmetry.space_group_name_H-M   'P 1'
#
loop_
_entity.id
_entity.type
_entity.pdbx_description
1 polymer ?
#
loop_
_entity_poly.entity_id
_entity_poly.type
_entity_poly.pdbx_seq_one_letter_code
_entity_poly.pdbx_strand_id
1 'polypeptide(L)'
;MAAVALGLTVLEAAIPSPLPGVKPGLANIVTLIVLARYGWRTAAWVSLLRVLAGSLLFGNFLTPGFFLSLSGALLSLLVLAFAQYLPRRWFGPVSQSIFAAFAHIAGQMAVVYWWLIPHAGIAYLIPIFAAAALVFGTVNGLIAAR
;
A
#
# COMPACT_ATOMS: atom_id res chain seq x y z
N MET A 1 -0.14 20.01 3.28
CA MET A 1 -0.38 18.64 2.77
C MET A 1 0.52 17.59 3.41
N ALA A 2 1.85 17.75 3.39
CA ALA A 2 2.78 16.80 4.04
C ALA A 2 2.49 16.59 5.55
N ALA A 3 2.18 17.66 6.28
CA ALA A 3 1.79 17.59 7.70
C ALA A 3 0.48 16.81 7.94
N VAL A 4 -0.47 16.88 7.00
CA VAL A 4 -1.74 16.14 7.07
C VAL A 4 -1.51 14.66 6.80
N ALA A 5 -0.66 14.33 5.80
CA ALA A 5 -0.26 12.96 5.54
C ALA A 5 0.47 12.33 6.73
N LEU A 6 1.37 13.08 7.37
CA LEU A 6 2.06 12.65 8.60
C LEU A 6 1.09 12.45 9.77
N GLY A 7 0.16 13.39 9.99
CA GLY A 7 -0.86 13.27 11.03
C GLY A 7 -1.74 12.03 10.85
N LEU A 8 -2.16 11.74 9.61
CA LEU A 8 -2.94 10.53 9.31
C LEU A 8 -2.13 9.26 9.52
N THR A 9 -0.83 9.27 9.18
CA THR A 9 0.07 8.12 9.38
C THR A 9 0.26 7.79 10.87
N VAL A 10 0.31 8.81 11.74
CA VAL A 10 0.36 8.64 13.20
C VAL A 10 -0.96 8.09 13.73
N LEU A 11 -2.09 8.56 13.20
CA LEU A 11 -3.43 8.13 13.60
C LEU A 11 -3.70 6.68 13.18
N GLU A 12 -3.21 6.26 12.01
CA GLU A 12 -3.24 4.87 11.53
C GLU A 12 -2.45 3.93 12.42
N ALA A 13 -1.30 4.37 12.93
CA ALA A 13 -0.47 3.54 13.80
C ALA A 13 -1.12 3.29 15.17
N ALA A 14 -2.06 4.13 15.58
CA ALA A 14 -2.83 3.96 16.81
C ALA A 14 -4.00 2.97 16.67
N ILE A 15 -4.36 2.56 15.45
CA ILE A 15 -5.42 1.57 15.21
C ILE A 15 -4.80 0.16 15.33
N PRO A 16 -5.26 -0.67 16.28
CA PRO A 16 -4.81 -2.05 16.40
C PRO A 16 -5.06 -2.80 15.09
N SER A 17 -4.03 -3.44 14.53
CA SER A 17 -4.18 -4.19 13.29
C SER A 17 -5.14 -5.37 13.50
N PRO A 18 -6.19 -5.52 12.68
CA PRO A 18 -7.19 -6.59 12.86
C PRO A 18 -6.62 -8.00 12.67
N LEU A 19 -5.47 -8.14 11.98
CA LEU A 19 -4.76 -9.40 11.78
C LEU A 19 -3.25 -9.16 11.86
N PRO A 20 -2.46 -10.08 12.46
CA PRO A 20 -1.00 -9.99 12.46
C PRO A 20 -0.48 -9.92 11.02
N GLY A 21 0.17 -8.81 10.66
CA GLY A 21 0.71 -8.59 9.31
C GLY A 21 -0.23 -7.92 8.29
N VAL A 22 -1.53 -7.76 8.58
CA VAL A 22 -2.46 -7.00 7.73
C VAL A 22 -2.82 -5.69 8.40
N LYS A 23 -2.14 -4.61 7.98
CA LYS A 23 -2.49 -3.27 8.41
C LYS A 23 -3.66 -2.75 7.56
N PRO A 24 -4.65 -2.05 8.16
CA PRO A 24 -5.66 -1.35 7.39
C PRO A 24 -4.95 -0.45 6.38
N GLY A 25 -5.25 -0.61 5.08
CA GLY A 25 -4.54 0.04 3.98
C GLY A 25 -4.76 1.55 3.89
N LEU A 26 -5.04 2.24 5.00
CA LEU A 26 -5.32 3.67 5.10
C LEU A 26 -4.17 4.48 4.44
N ALA A 27 -2.93 4.04 4.59
CA ALA A 27 -1.76 4.55 3.89
C ALA A 27 -1.93 4.63 2.34
N ASN A 28 -2.58 3.62 1.73
CA ASN A 28 -2.87 3.63 0.29
C ASN A 28 -3.94 4.65 -0.08
N ILE A 29 -4.88 4.99 0.81
CA ILE A 29 -5.87 6.06 0.58
C ILE A 29 -5.16 7.39 0.33
N VAL A 30 -4.21 7.76 1.20
CA VAL A 30 -3.43 9.00 1.05
C VAL A 30 -2.70 9.02 -0.29
N THR A 31 -2.12 7.90 -0.68
CA THR A 31 -1.38 7.78 -1.95
C THR A 31 -2.30 7.99 -3.15
N LEU A 32 -3.51 7.42 -3.12
CA LEU A 32 -4.52 7.57 -4.17
C LEU A 32 -5.08 9.00 -4.24
N ILE A 33 -5.37 9.61 -3.09
CA ILE A 33 -5.84 11.00 -3.04
C ILE A 33 -4.78 11.95 -3.62
N VAL A 34 -3.51 11.74 -3.25
CA VAL A 34 -2.41 12.54 -3.80
C VAL A 34 -2.23 12.28 -5.28
N LEU A 35 -2.35 11.03 -5.74
CA LEU A 35 -2.31 10.70 -7.17
C LEU A 35 -3.41 11.42 -7.95
N ALA A 36 -4.64 11.41 -7.44
CA ALA A 36 -5.79 12.04 -8.08
C ALA A 36 -5.70 13.57 -8.12
N ARG A 37 -5.15 14.21 -7.07
CA ARG A 37 -5.11 15.68 -6.94
C ARG A 37 -3.82 16.34 -7.41
N TYR A 38 -2.68 15.67 -7.23
CA TYR A 38 -1.33 16.22 -7.43
C TYR A 38 -0.48 15.43 -8.43
N GLY A 39 -1.02 14.36 -9.00
CA GLY A 39 -0.36 13.54 -10.01
C GLY A 39 0.65 12.55 -9.44
N TRP A 40 1.18 11.72 -10.35
CA TRP A 40 1.99 10.54 -10.01
C TRP A 40 3.31 10.88 -9.30
N ARG A 41 4.03 11.92 -9.74
CA ARG A 41 5.32 12.31 -9.12
C ARG A 41 5.15 12.64 -7.64
N THR A 42 4.09 13.36 -7.29
CA THR A 42 3.80 13.74 -5.90
C THR A 42 3.37 12.53 -5.09
N ALA A 43 2.56 11.63 -5.66
CA ALA A 43 2.14 10.41 -5.00
C ALA A 43 3.33 9.48 -4.68
N ALA A 44 4.28 9.35 -5.62
CA ALA A 44 5.50 8.59 -5.42
C ALA A 44 6.34 9.14 -4.27
N TRP A 45 6.57 10.47 -4.22
CA TRP A 45 7.29 11.11 -3.13
C TRP A 45 6.61 10.91 -1.77
N VAL A 46 5.30 11.14 -1.69
CA VAL A 46 4.56 10.97 -0.43
C VAL A 46 4.62 9.52 0.06
N SER A 47 4.46 8.55 -0.84
CA SER A 47 4.52 7.13 -0.48
C SER A 47 5.91 6.71 -0.01
N LEU A 48 6.98 7.18 -0.66
CA LEU A 48 8.36 6.87 -0.26
C LEU A 48 8.73 7.52 1.08
N LEU A 49 8.39 8.81 1.25
CA LEU A 49 8.61 9.51 2.51
C LEU A 49 7.86 8.84 3.67
N ARG A 50 6.65 8.34 3.43
CA ARG A 50 5.88 7.58 4.43
C ARG A 50 6.61 6.30 4.84
N VAL A 51 7.14 5.53 3.89
CA VAL A 51 7.88 4.29 4.21
C VAL A 51 9.13 4.60 5.02
N LEU A 52 9.91 5.61 4.61
CA LEU A 52 11.12 6.04 5.31
C LEU A 52 10.78 6.55 6.72
N ALA A 53 9.87 7.52 6.83
CA ALA A 53 9.46 8.11 8.10
C ALA A 53 8.86 7.06 9.04
N GLY A 54 7.96 6.20 8.55
CA GLY A 54 7.39 5.11 9.36
C GLY A 54 8.47 4.17 9.90
N SER A 55 9.42 3.76 9.05
CA SER A 55 10.49 2.87 9.50
C SER A 55 11.43 3.53 10.53
N LEU A 56 11.73 4.82 10.39
CA LEU A 56 12.54 5.56 11.35
C LEU A 56 11.81 5.74 12.69
N LEU A 57 10.53 6.13 12.65
CA LEU A 57 9.70 6.37 13.83
C LEU A 57 9.50 5.11 14.69
N PHE A 58 9.34 3.95 14.05
CA PHE A 58 9.16 2.67 14.74
C PHE A 58 10.48 1.93 14.98
N GLY A 59 11.64 2.54 14.73
CA GLY A 59 12.96 1.91 14.89
C GLY A 59 13.19 0.68 13.98
N ASN A 60 12.40 0.56 12.91
CA ASN A 60 12.44 -0.54 11.93
C ASN A 60 13.22 -0.16 10.67
N PHE A 61 14.04 0.89 10.71
CA PHE A 61 14.85 1.31 9.58
C PHE A 61 15.86 0.20 9.22
N LEU A 62 15.91 -0.19 7.95
CA LEU A 62 16.72 -1.29 7.42
C LEU A 62 16.42 -2.70 8.00
N THR A 63 15.32 -2.87 8.74
CA THR A 63 14.87 -4.21 9.15
C THR A 63 14.06 -4.88 8.03
N PRO A 64 13.78 -6.19 8.09
CA PRO A 64 12.92 -6.86 7.09
C PRO A 64 11.57 -6.14 6.89
N GLY A 65 11.02 -5.54 7.95
CA GLY A 65 9.78 -4.76 7.88
C GLY A 65 9.87 -3.52 6.98
N PHE A 66 11.03 -2.86 6.92
CA PHE A 66 11.28 -1.76 5.99
C PHE A 66 11.25 -2.24 4.54
N PHE A 67 11.95 -3.34 4.22
CA PHE A 67 12.00 -3.88 2.85
C PHE A 67 10.64 -4.42 2.39
N LEU A 68 9.87 -5.03 3.30
CA LEU A 68 8.47 -5.40 3.04
C LEU A 68 7.63 -4.17 2.68
N SER A 69 7.73 -3.11 3.48
CA SER A 69 6.96 -1.88 3.24
C SER A 69 7.40 -1.15 1.96
N LEU A 70 8.70 -1.13 1.68
CA LEU A 70 9.28 -0.49 0.50
C LEU A 70 8.92 -1.22 -0.79
N SER A 71 9.10 -2.54 -0.83
CA SER A 71 8.75 -3.37 -2.00
C SER A 71 7.27 -3.25 -2.35
N GLY A 72 6.38 -3.37 -1.36
CA GLY A 72 4.96 -3.17 -1.57
C GLY A 72 4.62 -1.76 -2.05
N ALA A 73 5.26 -0.73 -1.50
CA ALA A 73 5.04 0.65 -1.95
C ALA A 73 5.49 0.88 -3.40
N LEU A 74 6.67 0.35 -3.78
CA LEU A 74 7.21 0.49 -5.13
C LEU A 74 6.34 -0.24 -6.16
N LEU A 75 5.94 -1.49 -5.89
CA LEU A 75 5.07 -2.24 -6.80
C LEU A 75 3.69 -1.58 -6.95
N SER A 76 3.11 -1.09 -5.86
CA SER A 76 1.86 -0.32 -5.90
C SER A 76 1.98 0.94 -6.76
N LEU A 77 3.05 1.73 -6.57
CA LEU A 77 3.30 2.94 -7.37
C LEU A 77 3.52 2.62 -8.86
N LEU A 78 4.21 1.53 -9.16
CA LEU A 78 4.45 1.06 -10.53
C LEU A 78 3.13 0.67 -11.19
N VAL A 79 2.29 -0.12 -10.52
CA VAL A 79 0.98 -0.51 -11.05
C VAL A 79 0.08 0.71 -11.21
N LEU A 80 0.09 1.66 -10.28
CA LEU A 80 -0.63 2.93 -10.43
C LEU A 80 -0.07 3.80 -11.57
N ALA A 81 1.23 3.74 -11.83
CA ALA A 81 1.86 4.43 -12.97
C ALA A 81 1.31 3.95 -14.30
N PHE A 82 0.97 2.65 -14.42
CA PHE A 82 0.34 2.10 -15.61
C PHE A 82 -1.19 2.28 -15.60
N ALA A 83 -1.83 2.07 -14.45
CA ALA A 83 -3.28 2.15 -14.31
C ALA A 83 -3.84 3.56 -14.52
N GLN A 84 -3.03 4.63 -14.40
CA GLN A 84 -3.47 5.99 -14.74
C GLN A 84 -3.72 6.21 -16.24
N TYR A 85 -3.13 5.37 -17.11
CA TYR A 85 -3.34 5.44 -18.56
C TYR A 85 -4.56 4.63 -19.03
N LEU A 86 -5.19 3.86 -18.14
CA LEU A 86 -6.38 3.09 -18.47
C LEU A 86 -7.63 3.98 -18.63
N PRO A 87 -8.63 3.55 -19.43
CA PRO A 87 -9.83 4.33 -19.67
C PRO A 87 -10.59 4.63 -18.38
N ARG A 88 -10.66 5.91 -18.00
CA ARG A 88 -11.33 6.38 -16.78
C ARG A 88 -12.81 5.99 -16.66
N ARG A 89 -13.48 5.70 -17.78
CA ARG A 89 -14.88 5.23 -17.81
C ARG A 89 -15.07 3.87 -17.14
N TRP A 90 -14.06 3.00 -17.22
CA TRP A 90 -14.10 1.64 -16.68
C TRP A 90 -13.19 1.50 -15.46
N PHE A 91 -12.09 2.26 -15.43
CA PHE A 91 -11.07 2.19 -14.39
C PHE A 91 -11.07 3.44 -13.51
N GLY A 92 -12.06 3.50 -12.61
CA GLY A 92 -12.19 4.56 -11.62
C GLY A 92 -11.29 4.39 -10.39
N PRO A 93 -11.42 5.27 -9.37
CA PRO A 93 -10.60 5.25 -8.15
C PRO A 93 -10.65 3.91 -7.40
N VAL A 94 -11.78 3.21 -7.44
CA VAL A 94 -11.95 1.88 -6.84
C VAL A 94 -11.04 0.85 -7.48
N SER A 95 -11.04 0.76 -8.81
CA SER A 95 -10.17 -0.19 -9.53
C SER A 95 -8.68 0.10 -9.32
N GLN A 96 -8.29 1.38 -9.30
CA GLN A 96 -6.92 1.80 -9.04
C GLN A 96 -6.49 1.41 -7.62
N SER A 97 -7.40 1.54 -6.64
CA SER A 97 -7.13 1.14 -5.26
C SER A 97 -6.98 -0.37 -5.10
N ILE A 98 -7.83 -1.15 -5.78
CA ILE A 98 -7.72 -2.61 -5.79
C ILE A 98 -6.38 -3.02 -6.41
N PHE A 99 -6.03 -2.52 -7.59
CA PHE A 99 -4.76 -2.83 -8.24
C PHE A 99 -3.54 -2.45 -7.37
N ALA A 100 -3.59 -1.27 -6.73
CA ALA A 100 -2.57 -0.84 -5.78
C ALA A 100 -2.44 -1.79 -4.58
N ALA A 101 -3.57 -2.24 -4.01
CA ALA A 101 -3.58 -3.16 -2.88
C ALA A 101 -3.00 -4.54 -3.24
N PHE A 102 -3.40 -5.10 -4.38
CA PHE A 102 -2.85 -6.36 -4.88
C PHE A 102 -1.35 -6.26 -5.15
N ALA A 103 -0.91 -5.19 -5.82
CA ALA A 103 0.50 -4.96 -6.10
C ALA A 103 1.33 -4.79 -4.81
N HIS A 104 0.77 -4.11 -3.80
CA HIS A 104 1.43 -3.93 -2.51
C HIS A 104 1.67 -5.27 -1.80
N ILE A 105 0.64 -6.09 -1.69
CA ILE A 105 0.74 -7.42 -1.09
C ILE A 105 1.68 -8.32 -1.90
N ALA A 106 1.59 -8.28 -3.24
CA ALA A 106 2.47 -9.05 -4.11
C ALA A 106 3.95 -8.70 -3.88
N GLY A 107 4.27 -7.42 -3.71
CA GLY A 107 5.63 -6.96 -3.39
C GLY A 107 6.12 -7.46 -2.04
N GLN A 108 5.26 -7.38 -1.02
CA GLN A 108 5.57 -7.94 0.30
C GLN A 108 5.82 -9.45 0.23
N MET A 109 4.92 -10.20 -0.41
CA MET A 109 5.05 -11.66 -0.55
C MET A 109 6.28 -12.07 -1.34
N ALA A 110 6.67 -11.30 -2.37
CA ALA A 110 7.91 -11.52 -3.09
C ALA A 110 9.13 -11.40 -2.15
N VAL A 111 9.19 -10.37 -1.30
CA VAL A 111 10.27 -10.25 -0.31
C VAL A 111 10.25 -11.39 0.70
N VAL A 112 9.08 -11.78 1.22
CA VAL A 112 8.96 -12.90 2.17
C VAL A 112 9.49 -14.20 1.54
N TYR A 113 9.05 -14.51 0.32
CA TYR A 113 9.40 -15.75 -0.37
C TYR A 113 10.89 -15.82 -0.72
N TRP A 114 11.46 -14.71 -1.21
CA TRP A 114 12.84 -14.70 -1.70
C TRP A 114 13.88 -14.53 -0.58
N TRP A 115 13.54 -13.89 0.54
CA TRP A 115 14.51 -13.56 1.58
C TRP A 115 14.25 -14.26 2.92
N LEU A 116 13.00 -14.31 3.41
CA LEU A 116 12.74 -14.78 4.77
C LEU A 116 12.48 -16.29 4.82
N ILE A 117 11.47 -16.75 4.08
CA ILE A 117 10.96 -18.11 4.18
C ILE A 117 10.69 -18.63 2.76
N PRO A 118 11.69 -19.26 2.10
CA PRO A 118 11.52 -19.88 0.79
C PRO A 118 10.79 -21.23 0.95
N HIS A 119 9.53 -21.18 1.36
CA HIS A 119 8.67 -22.34 1.51
C HIS A 119 7.32 -22.12 0.82
N ALA A 120 6.86 -23.15 0.11
CA ALA A 120 5.57 -23.17 -0.58
C ALA A 120 4.37 -22.95 0.35
N GLY A 121 4.56 -23.08 1.67
CA GLY A 121 3.57 -22.76 2.71
C GLY A 121 2.95 -21.37 2.56
N ILE A 122 3.72 -20.39 2.07
CA ILE A 122 3.23 -19.01 1.84
C ILE A 122 2.14 -18.97 0.76
N ALA A 123 2.16 -19.89 -0.20
CA ALA A 123 1.17 -19.93 -1.26
C ALA A 123 -0.25 -20.20 -0.73
N TYR A 124 -0.38 -20.90 0.40
CA TYR A 124 -1.67 -21.12 1.07
C TYR A 124 -2.24 -19.84 1.70
N LEU A 125 -1.40 -18.84 1.98
CA LEU A 125 -1.83 -17.54 2.50
C LEU A 125 -2.25 -16.57 1.39
N ILE A 126 -1.88 -16.83 0.13
CA ILE A 126 -2.27 -16.00 -1.02
C ILE A 126 -3.77 -15.73 -1.10
N PRO A 127 -4.69 -16.73 -1.01
CA PRO A 127 -6.12 -16.45 -1.10
C PRO A 127 -6.61 -15.55 0.04
N ILE A 128 -6.05 -15.68 1.25
CA ILE A 128 -6.39 -14.85 2.41
C ILE A 128 -5.92 -13.41 2.17
N PHE A 129 -4.68 -13.22 1.72
CA PHE A 129 -4.17 -11.89 1.42
C PHE A 129 -4.85 -11.25 0.20
N ALA A 130 -5.23 -12.04 -0.80
CA ALA A 130 -6.00 -11.57 -1.95
C ALA A 130 -7.40 -11.06 -1.53
N ALA A 131 -8.08 -11.79 -0.65
CA ALA A 131 -9.35 -11.36 -0.08
C ALA A 131 -9.18 -10.06 0.71
N ALA A 132 -8.13 -9.95 1.54
CA ALA A 132 -7.80 -8.73 2.25
C ALA A 132 -7.51 -7.55 1.29
N ALA A 133 -6.71 -7.75 0.24
CA ALA A 133 -6.44 -6.73 -0.78
C ALA A 133 -7.73 -6.26 -1.47
N LEU A 134 -8.65 -7.17 -1.76
CA LEU A 134 -9.93 -6.82 -2.37
C LEU A 134 -10.80 -5.99 -1.42
N VAL A 135 -10.94 -6.42 -0.15
CA VAL A 135 -11.75 -5.70 0.85
C VAL A 135 -11.14 -4.33 1.16
N PHE A 136 -9.85 -4.26 1.50
CA PHE A 136 -9.22 -2.98 1.80
C PHE A 136 -9.10 -2.09 0.56
N GLY A 137 -8.80 -2.66 -0.61
CA GLY A 137 -8.75 -1.91 -1.87
C GLY A 137 -10.10 -1.32 -2.27
N THR A 138 -11.19 -2.07 -2.14
CA THR A 138 -12.54 -1.55 -2.42
C THR A 138 -12.92 -0.42 -1.47
N VAL A 139 -12.73 -0.61 -0.15
CA VAL A 139 -13.01 0.40 0.88
C VAL A 139 -12.19 1.67 0.65
N ASN A 140 -10.88 1.51 0.43
CA ASN A 140 -9.98 2.63 0.19
C ASN A 140 -10.37 3.42 -1.07
N GLY A 141 -10.74 2.70 -2.12
CA GLY A 141 -11.16 3.29 -3.38
C GLY A 141 -12.50 4.04 -3.30
N LEU A 142 -13.45 3.53 -2.52
CA LEU A 142 -14.72 4.20 -2.22
C LEU A 142 -14.49 5.51 -1.43
N ILE A 143 -13.58 5.48 -0.46
CA ILE A 143 -13.21 6.67 0.32
C ILE A 143 -12.51 7.70 -0.57
N ALA A 144 -11.58 7.27 -1.43
CA ALA A 144 -10.87 8.18 -2.34
C ALA A 144 -11.76 8.76 -3.45
N ALA A 145 -12.90 8.12 -3.75
CA ALA A 145 -13.87 8.59 -4.73
C ALA A 145 -14.86 9.64 -4.18
N ARG A 146 -14.96 9.79 -2.86
CA ARG A 146 -15.76 10.80 -2.17
C ARG A 146 -14.95 12.07 -1.90
#